data_AF-A0A973GZE2-F1
#
_entry.id   AF-A0A973GZE2-F1
#
_cell.length_a   1.000
_cell.length_b   1.000
_cell.length_c   1.000
_cell.angle_alpha   90.00
_cell.angle_beta   90.00
_cell.angle_gamma   90.00
#
_symmetry.space_group_name_H-M   'P 1'
#
loop_
_entity.id
_entity.type
_entity.pdbx_description
1 polymer ?
#
loop_
_entity_poly.entity_id
_entity_poly.type
_entity_poly.pdbx_seq_one_letter_code
_entity_poly.pdbx_strand_id
1 'polypeptide(L)'
;LPYVMLTAASAIFGRSVLAGVGGGLIFLALDVSAGSLNTLGAVDQLVRLLVNLLLQPNINTLVVLNNQLFGLDQSVLVSGLDLSQLPSPLQATLVIAAYCGLFFWGAYRLLLRRDVAGAN
;
A
#
# COMPACT_ATOMS: atom_id res chain seq x y z
N LEU A 1 2.73 4.69 2.14
CA LEU A 1 1.49 5.03 2.88
C LEU A 1 0.75 3.78 3.38
N PRO A 2 0.44 2.76 2.55
CA PRO A 2 -0.31 1.56 2.97
C PRO A 2 0.44 0.69 3.97
N TYR A 3 1.75 0.49 3.79
CA TYR A 3 2.56 -0.29 4.74
C TYR A 3 2.55 0.33 6.14
N VAL A 4 2.61 1.67 6.25
CA VAL A 4 2.59 2.39 7.54
C VAL A 4 1.24 2.21 8.22
N MET A 5 0.15 2.34 7.46
CA MET A 5 -1.20 2.13 8.00
C MET A 5 -1.43 0.70 8.44
N LEU A 6 -0.96 -0.29 7.68
CA LEU A 6 -1.02 -1.69 8.08
C LEU A 6 -0.16 -1.95 9.31
N THR A 7 1.03 -1.35 9.40
CA THR A 7 1.92 -1.44 10.56
C THR A 7 1.21 -0.90 11.82
N ALA A 8 0.59 0.28 11.70
CA ALA A 8 -0.18 0.89 12.79
C ALA A 8 -1.41 0.05 13.17
N ALA A 9 -2.18 -0.43 12.19
CA ALA A 9 -3.33 -1.30 12.43
C ALA A 9 -2.93 -2.62 13.11
N SER A 10 -1.81 -3.22 12.69
CA SER A 10 -1.25 -4.44 13.26
C SER A 10 -0.73 -4.22 14.68
N ALA A 11 -0.12 -3.06 14.95
CA ALA A 11 0.30 -2.68 16.29
C ALA A 11 -0.90 -2.49 17.24
N ILE A 12 -1.98 -1.87 16.76
CA ILE A 12 -3.22 -1.67 17.52
C ILE A 12 -3.90 -3.01 17.78
N PHE A 13 -4.01 -3.87 16.76
CA PHE A 13 -4.65 -5.19 16.87
C PHE A 13 -3.87 -6.11 17.81
N GLY A 14 -2.56 -6.26 17.59
CA GLY A 14 -1.70 -7.11 18.40
C GLY A 14 -1.28 -6.50 19.73
N ARG A 15 -1.70 -5.27 20.04
CA ARG A 15 -1.37 -4.52 21.26
C ARG A 15 0.13 -4.47 21.56
N SER A 16 0.96 -4.47 20.52
CA SER A 16 2.41 -4.59 20.66
C SER A 16 3.12 -3.97 19.47
N VAL A 17 4.25 -3.32 19.76
CA VAL A 17 5.17 -2.82 18.73
C VAL A 17 5.67 -3.98 17.87
N LEU A 18 5.88 -5.16 18.46
CA LEU A 18 6.34 -6.36 17.73
C LEU A 18 5.30 -6.82 16.70
N ALA A 19 4.02 -6.74 17.03
CA ALA A 19 2.94 -7.07 16.09
C ALA A 19 2.86 -6.04 14.95
N GLY A 20 3.11 -4.77 15.25
CA GLY A 20 3.27 -3.72 14.25
C GLY A 20 4.42 -4.01 13.29
N VAL A 21 5.62 -4.21 13.83
CA VAL A 21 6.84 -4.53 13.07
C VAL A 21 6.63 -5.79 12.22
N GLY A 22 6.06 -6.85 12.79
CA GLY A 22 5.74 -8.09 12.08
C GLY A 22 4.79 -7.86 10.91
N GLY A 23 3.68 -7.15 11.13
CA GLY A 23 2.72 -6.82 10.07
C GLY A 23 3.33 -5.97 8.96
N GLY A 24 4.16 -4.98 9.31
CA GLY A 24 4.89 -4.16 8.36
C GLY A 24 5.89 -4.95 7.53
N LEU A 25 6.67 -5.84 8.16
CA LEU A 25 7.66 -6.68 7.48
C LEU A 25 7.00 -7.70 6.54
N ILE A 26 5.89 -8.32 6.95
CA ILE A 26 5.12 -9.23 6.09
C ILE A 26 4.63 -8.50 4.83
N PHE A 27 4.12 -7.28 4.98
CA PHE A 27 3.69 -6.48 3.84
C PHE A 27 4.84 -6.14 2.90
N LEU A 28 5.98 -5.70 3.45
CA LEU A 28 7.16 -5.39 2.63
C LEU A 28 7.66 -6.63 1.88
N ALA A 29 7.67 -7.81 2.52
CA ALA A 29 8.04 -9.06 1.87
C ALA A 29 7.07 -9.43 0.73
N LEU A 30 5.77 -9.26 0.95
CA LEU A 30 4.74 -9.48 -0.08
C LEU A 30 4.84 -8.47 -1.24
N ASP A 31 5.12 -7.21 -0.94
CA ASP A 31 5.25 -6.14 -1.93
C ASP A 31 6.47 -6.37 -2.83
N VAL A 32 7.62 -6.73 -2.26
CA VAL A 32 8.84 -7.08 -3.01
C VAL A 32 8.64 -8.34 -3.84
N SER A 33 8.01 -9.38 -3.29
CA SER A 33 7.76 -10.64 -4.00
C SER A 33 6.71 -10.52 -5.10
N ALA A 34 5.69 -9.68 -4.92
CA ALA A 34 4.72 -9.42 -5.97
C ALA A 34 5.27 -8.48 -7.05
N GLY A 35 6.19 -7.57 -6.70
CA GLY A 35 6.96 -6.79 -7.67
C GLY A 35 7.77 -7.68 -8.63
N SER A 36 8.24 -8.84 -8.18
CA SER A 36 8.90 -9.82 -9.06
C SER A 36 7.92 -10.61 -9.94
N LEU A 37 6.63 -10.71 -9.58
CA LEU A 37 5.62 -11.30 -10.47
C LEU A 37 5.45 -10.48 -11.75
N ASN A 38 5.72 -9.17 -11.71
CA ASN A 38 5.71 -8.33 -12.91
C ASN A 38 6.85 -8.65 -13.88
N THR A 39 7.94 -9.31 -13.45
CA THR A 39 9.02 -9.71 -14.37
C THR A 39 8.80 -11.08 -14.99
N LEU A 40 7.87 -11.88 -14.45
CA LEU A 40 7.45 -13.15 -15.03
C LEU A 40 6.47 -12.89 -16.17
N GLY A 41 6.94 -13.03 -17.41
CA GLY A 41 6.16 -12.78 -18.64
C GLY A 41 4.95 -13.69 -18.89
N ALA A 42 4.58 -14.56 -17.93
CA ALA A 42 3.49 -15.53 -18.04
C ALA A 42 2.30 -15.24 -17.11
N VAL A 43 2.28 -14.09 -16.43
CA VAL A 43 1.19 -13.73 -15.51
C VAL A 43 0.00 -13.16 -16.29
N ASP A 44 -1.20 -13.69 -16.00
CA ASP A 44 -2.47 -13.20 -16.55
C ASP A 44 -2.61 -11.68 -16.36
N GLN A 45 -3.10 -11.01 -17.39
CA GLN A 45 -3.29 -9.55 -17.44
C GLN A 45 -4.14 -9.04 -16.27
N LEU A 46 -5.14 -9.81 -15.82
CA LEU A 46 -5.98 -9.42 -14.68
C LEU A 46 -5.23 -9.50 -13.36
N VAL A 47 -4.39 -10.53 -13.18
CA VAL A 47 -3.55 -10.69 -11.99
C VAL A 47 -2.51 -9.58 -11.93
N ARG A 48 -1.88 -9.26 -13.06
CA ARG A 48 -0.95 -8.12 -13.19
C ARG A 48 -1.62 -6.79 -12.85
N LEU A 49 -2.84 -6.57 -13.32
CA LEU A 49 -3.60 -5.37 -13.00
C LEU A 49 -3.90 -5.28 -11.50
N LEU A 50 -4.35 -6.37 -10.87
CA LEU A 50 -4.61 -6.39 -9.42
C LEU A 50 -3.33 -6.15 -8.62
N VAL A 51 -2.21 -6.76 -9.00
CA VAL A 51 -0.90 -6.53 -8.36
C VAL A 51 -0.50 -5.06 -8.47
N ASN A 52 -0.54 -4.48 -9.68
CA ASN A 52 -0.16 -3.08 -9.89
C ASN A 52 -1.08 -2.09 -9.16
N LEU A 53 -2.35 -2.46 -9.00
CA LEU A 53 -3.37 -1.59 -8.43
C LEU A 53 -3.42 -1.68 -6.90
N LEU A 54 -3.03 -2.80 -6.29
CA LEU A 54 -3.05 -3.01 -4.84
C LEU A 54 -1.70 -2.77 -4.17
N LEU A 55 -0.59 -2.89 -4.91
CA LEU A 55 0.78 -2.82 -4.39
C LEU A 55 1.52 -1.58 -4.89
N GLN A 56 2.82 -1.48 -4.59
CA GLN A 56 3.68 -0.30 -4.83
C GLN A 56 3.43 0.51 -6.14
N PRO A 57 3.12 -0.10 -7.31
CA PRO A 57 2.91 0.66 -8.55
C PRO A 57 1.77 1.69 -8.49
N ASN A 58 0.76 1.50 -7.63
CA ASN A 58 -0.32 2.48 -7.43
C ASN A 58 0.19 3.79 -6.79
N ILE A 59 1.09 3.70 -5.82
CA ILE A 59 1.73 4.84 -5.16
C ILE A 59 2.71 5.49 -6.12
N ASN A 60 3.46 4.70 -6.89
CA ASN A 60 4.42 5.21 -7.86
C ASN A 60 3.72 6.11 -8.90
N THR A 61 2.51 5.76 -9.32
CA THR A 61 1.68 6.62 -10.21
C THR A 61 1.51 8.02 -9.60
N LEU A 62 1.15 8.11 -8.33
CA LEU A 62 0.90 9.40 -7.65
C LEU A 62 2.18 10.17 -7.38
N VAL A 63 3.27 9.49 -7.03
CA VAL A 63 4.60 10.11 -6.85
C VAL A 63 5.09 10.70 -8.16
N VAL A 64 4.95 9.96 -9.26
CA VAL A 64 5.32 10.40 -10.61
C VAL A 64 4.52 11.64 -11.01
N LEU A 65 3.19 11.63 -10.80
CA LEU A 65 2.33 12.79 -11.09
C LEU A 65 2.66 14.00 -10.20
N ASN A 66 2.90 13.77 -8.91
CA ASN A 66 3.27 14.84 -7.98
C ASN A 66 4.60 15.51 -8.41
N ASN A 67 5.59 14.71 -8.81
CA ASN A 67 6.88 15.22 -9.28
C ASN A 67 6.78 15.96 -10.62
N GLN A 68 5.88 15.54 -11.51
CA GLN A 68 5.58 16.29 -12.74
C GLN A 68 5.04 17.70 -12.44
N LEU A 69 4.20 17.84 -11.41
CA LEU A 69 3.70 19.15 -10.97
C LEU A 69 4.82 20.09 -10.48
N PHE A 70 5.93 19.53 -10.00
CA PHE A 70 7.11 20.28 -9.55
C PHE A 70 8.20 20.43 -10.62
N GLY A 71 7.96 19.95 -11.86
CA GLY A 71 8.91 20.09 -12.96
C GLY A 71 10.20 19.27 -12.81
N LEU A 72 10.18 18.22 -11.98
CA LEU A 72 11.33 17.33 -11.79
C LEU A 72 11.48 16.35 -12.97
N ASP A 73 12.72 16.15 -13.41
CA ASP A 73 13.04 15.23 -14.51
C ASP A 73 12.76 13.77 -14.10
N GLN A 74 11.81 13.15 -14.81
CA GLN A 74 11.35 11.79 -14.52
C GLN A 74 12.39 10.72 -14.83
N SER A 75 13.37 11.03 -15.69
CA SER A 75 14.44 10.09 -16.01
C SER A 75 15.29 9.71 -14.78
N VAL A 76 15.39 10.61 -13.80
CA VAL A 76 16.15 10.41 -12.55
C VAL A 76 15.40 9.54 -11.54
N LEU A 77 14.06 9.57 -11.56
CA LEU A 77 13.20 8.88 -10.58
C LEU A 77 12.64 7.54 -11.08
N VAL A 78 12.59 7.36 -12.41
CA VAL A 78 11.81 6.31 -13.08
C VAL A 78 12.70 5.41 -13.95
N SER A 79 14.02 5.40 -13.73
CA SER A 79 15.01 4.68 -14.57
C SER A 79 14.83 3.15 -14.69
N GLY A 80 13.77 2.58 -14.10
CA GLY A 80 13.34 1.20 -14.30
C GLY A 80 11.83 0.97 -14.22
N LEU A 81 11.01 2.02 -14.29
CA LEU A 81 9.54 1.89 -14.25
C LEU A 81 8.96 2.04 -15.67
N ASP A 82 8.26 1.00 -16.13
CA ASP A 82 7.46 1.09 -17.35
C ASP A 82 6.19 1.91 -17.07
N LEU A 83 6.21 3.17 -17.48
CA LEU A 83 5.11 4.12 -17.30
C LEU A 83 3.80 3.65 -17.98
N SER A 84 3.87 2.77 -18.97
CA SER A 84 2.70 2.24 -19.69
C SER A 84 1.89 1.23 -18.88
N GLN A 85 2.46 0.69 -17.80
CA GLN A 85 1.82 -0.30 -16.93
C GLN A 85 1.27 0.29 -15.63
N LEU A 86 1.38 1.61 -15.46
CA LEU A 86 0.86 2.30 -14.29
C LEU A 86 -0.67 2.37 -14.33
N PRO A 87 -1.36 2.07 -13.22
CA PRO A 87 -2.80 2.21 -13.13
C PRO A 87 -3.23 3.67 -13.30
N SER A 88 -4.49 3.89 -13.69
CA SER A 88 -4.98 5.27 -13.85
C SER A 88 -4.96 6.03 -12.51
N PRO A 89 -4.74 7.36 -12.52
CA PRO A 89 -4.65 8.16 -11.29
C PRO A 89 -5.90 8.07 -10.42
N LEU A 90 -7.09 8.02 -11.04
CA LEU A 90 -8.37 7.87 -10.34
C LEU A 90 -8.51 6.50 -9.67
N GLN A 91 -8.05 5.42 -10.32
CA GLN A 91 -8.06 4.09 -9.70
C GLN A 91 -7.09 4.02 -8.52
N ALA A 92 -5.87 4.54 -8.69
CA ALA A 92 -4.86 4.56 -7.63
C ALA A 92 -5.35 5.34 -6.40
N THR A 93 -5.96 6.51 -6.60
CA THR A 93 -6.51 7.33 -5.50
C THR A 93 -7.68 6.65 -4.79
N LEU A 94 -8.62 6.05 -5.52
CA LEU A 94 -9.76 5.33 -4.92
C LEU A 94 -9.31 4.15 -4.06
N VAL A 95 -8.32 3.39 -4.53
CA VAL A 95 -7.80 2.23 -3.80
C VAL A 95 -7.10 2.66 -2.52
N ILE A 96 -6.28 3.70 -2.59
CA ILE A 96 -5.63 4.25 -1.39
C ILE A 96 -6.67 4.78 -0.41
N ALA A 97 -7.69 5.51 -0.89
CA ALA A 97 -8.78 5.99 -0.04
C ALA A 97 -9.53 4.84 0.64
N ALA A 98 -9.79 3.75 -0.09
CA ALA A 98 -10.43 2.55 0.45
C ALA A 98 -9.57 1.89 1.53
N TYR A 99 -8.25 1.73 1.31
CA TYR A 99 -7.33 1.23 2.34
C TYR A 99 -7.32 2.10 3.58
N CYS A 100 -7.18 3.43 3.41
CA CYS A 100 -7.22 4.38 4.51
C CYS A 100 -8.51 4.26 5.33
N GLY A 101 -9.65 4.19 4.65
CA GLY A 101 -10.96 4.01 5.29
C GLY A 101 -11.06 2.70 6.07
N LEU A 102 -10.65 1.58 5.48
CA LEU A 102 -10.70 0.26 6.13
C LEU A 102 -9.78 0.19 7.36
N PHE A 103 -8.55 0.67 7.25
CA PHE A 103 -7.62 0.68 8.38
C PHE A 103 -8.08 1.63 9.50
N PHE A 104 -8.56 2.82 9.14
CA PHE A 104 -9.09 3.77 10.11
C PHE A 104 -10.32 3.20 10.82
N TRP A 105 -11.26 2.63 10.08
CA TRP A 105 -12.45 2.00 10.62
C TRP A 105 -12.13 0.81 11.54
N GLY A 106 -11.20 -0.05 11.12
CA GLY A 106 -10.72 -1.17 11.93
C GLY A 106 -10.09 -0.71 13.24
N ALA A 107 -9.19 0.26 13.18
CA ALA A 107 -8.55 0.86 14.35
C ALA A 107 -9.58 1.53 15.27
N TYR A 108 -10.52 2.30 14.72
CA TYR A 108 -11.57 2.99 15.47
C TYR A 108 -12.49 2.00 16.22
N ARG A 109 -12.94 0.93 15.55
CA ARG A 109 -13.75 -0.11 16.20
C ARG A 109 -12.99 -0.85 17.29
N LEU A 110 -11.71 -1.14 17.09
CA LEU A 110 -10.87 -1.78 18.10
C LEU A 110 -10.66 -0.88 19.32
N LEU A 111 -10.47 0.42 19.10
CA LEU A 111 -10.38 1.42 20.18
C LEU A 111 -11.70 1.55 20.96
N LEU A 112 -12.84 1.68 20.27
CA LEU A 112 -14.14 1.75 20.92
C LEU A 112 -14.47 0.51 21.77
N ARG A 113 -14.16 -0.69 21.26
CA ARG A 113 -14.33 -1.93 22.03
C ARG A 113 -13.36 -2.04 23.20
N ARG A 114 -12.20 -1.39 23.10
CA ARG A 114 -11.17 -1.35 24.14
C ARG A 114 -11.57 -0.45 25.31
N ASP A 115 -12.25 0.67 25.05
CA ASP A 115 -12.77 1.55 26.12
C ASP A 115 -13.91 0.87 26.91
N VAL A 116 -14.71 0.01 26.26
CA VAL A 116 -15.78 -0.77 26.93
C VAL A 116 -15.23 -1.97 27.72
N ALA A 117 -14.07 -2.50 27.34
CA ALA A 117 -13.42 -3.63 28.01
C ALA A 117 -12.33 -3.22 29.01
N GLY A 118 -12.29 -1.94 29.40
CA GLY A 118 -11.36 -1.44 30.40
C GLY A 118 -11.52 -2.16 31.74
N ALA A 119 -10.43 -2.76 32.22
CA ALA A 119 -10.30 -3.58 33.42
C ALA A 119 -10.90 -4.99 33.33
N ASN A 120 -10.09 -5.94 32.84
CA ASN A 120 -10.00 -7.29 33.39
C ASN A 120 -8.52 -7.66 33.51
#